data_AF-A0AAN7SN34-F1
#
_entry.id   AF-A0AAN7SN34-F1
#
_cell.length_a   1.000
_cell.length_b   1.000
_cell.length_c   1.000
_cell.angle_alpha   90.00
_cell.angle_beta   90.00
_cell.angle_gamma   90.00
#
_symmetry.space_group_name_H-M   'P 1'
#
loop_
_entity.id
_entity.type
_entity.pdbx_description
1 polymer ?
#
loop_
_entity_poly.entity_id
_entity_poly.type
_entity_poly.pdbx_seq_one_letter_code
_entity_poly.pdbx_strand_id
1 'polypeptide(L)'
;MAEESTREETVDELRQRLNEMKRVMAERRLHRGDPDGSNSKEPKSSVGIIDGNFLSCVFGAALVVIVTPRAYTGLFSLTQIAIYVINKYIITLFSKKSYGLQVMDSLNYIQHCAKSADTPSPSSALEANPIDVELTLINPVSTPTDNDNGRLPDIVVETKMYGSDAEDQIQETYFSIAIQVFIPFLIAGFGMVFAGLVLDRIQHWPVFEEVTELVILIPALLGLKGNLEMTLASRLSTQANLGHMDTPKQQWSMIVGNLTLIQCQAIVVGFLGSLVAVVMGGIKSNDVELDHAYLLCASSLVTVSLASFVLGLITAGVIILSRLCHVNPDNVATPIAASLGDITSLALLSWVSTALYESIGTQDWLAPFIIAGYTLAIPLWVWIAKHNINTREVLYHGWTPVMGAMLISSMGGLILDFMVSRFEGIAVFQPVINGVGGNLVAVQASRISTALHKQAQLGILTSGSNADEDVIFISPVAGFCGKGTHARTTRVLMAMVIPGHVIFIYTIDYMKGGDTSLSTLFVLVYLCAAVMQVATLLYVAYIMIHWMWKRKIDPDNSAIPYLTSMGDLLGISLLAIAFQFLYLVADHESQLGDQ
;
A
#
# COMPACT_ATOMS: atom_id res chain seq x y z
N MET A 1 66.90 -2.19 9.89
CA MET A 1 66.88 -3.35 8.99
C MET A 1 66.56 -4.55 9.86
N ALA A 2 65.27 -4.82 10.05
CA ALA A 2 64.76 -5.95 10.83
C ALA A 2 63.55 -6.49 10.07
N GLU A 3 63.56 -7.81 9.89
CA GLU A 3 62.73 -8.62 9.00
C GLU A 3 61.26 -8.68 9.43
N GLU A 4 60.36 -8.60 8.46
CA GLU A 4 58.95 -8.93 8.62
C GLU A 4 58.70 -10.27 7.90
N SER A 5 58.61 -11.34 8.70
CA SER A 5 58.32 -12.70 8.26
C SER A 5 56.82 -12.97 8.48
N THR A 6 56.08 -13.04 7.37
CA THR A 6 54.70 -13.50 7.31
C THR A 6 54.61 -14.96 7.76
N ARG A 7 54.01 -15.22 8.93
CA ARG A 7 53.63 -16.58 9.36
C ARG A 7 52.42 -17.03 8.54
N GLU A 8 52.64 -17.99 7.63
CA GLU A 8 51.56 -18.85 7.15
C GLU A 8 51.12 -19.77 8.30
N GLU A 9 49.91 -19.59 8.83
CA GLU A 9 49.31 -20.54 9.77
C GLU A 9 49.18 -21.91 9.06
N THR A 10 49.93 -22.89 9.54
CA THR A 10 49.93 -24.26 8.98
C THR A 10 48.56 -24.91 9.15
N VAL A 11 48.12 -25.70 8.16
CA VAL A 11 46.82 -26.42 8.14
C VAL A 11 46.58 -27.25 9.42
N ASP A 12 47.63 -27.72 10.08
CA ASP A 12 47.54 -28.47 11.33
C ASP A 12 47.12 -27.59 12.53
N GLU A 13 47.49 -26.31 12.56
CA GLU A 13 47.06 -25.34 13.58
C GLU A 13 45.56 -25.03 13.46
N LEU A 14 45.06 -24.89 12.22
CA LEU A 14 43.64 -24.73 11.93
C LEU A 14 42.83 -25.98 12.32
N ARG A 15 43.35 -27.18 12.05
CA ARG A 15 42.72 -28.44 12.47
C ARG A 15 42.69 -28.58 14.00
N GLN A 16 43.73 -28.12 14.68
CA GLN A 16 43.80 -28.16 16.14
C GLN A 16 42.80 -27.20 16.79
N ARG A 17 42.68 -25.96 16.27
CA ARG A 17 41.66 -25.00 16.71
C ARG A 17 40.24 -25.49 16.44
N LEU A 18 39.99 -26.12 15.29
CA LEU A 18 38.67 -26.68 14.96
C LEU A 18 38.28 -27.82 15.93
N ASN A 19 39.25 -28.64 16.35
CA ASN A 19 39.02 -29.72 17.31
C ASN A 19 38.79 -29.20 18.73
N GLU A 20 39.50 -28.13 19.15
CA GLU A 20 39.20 -27.45 20.41
C GLU A 20 37.82 -26.81 20.40
N MET A 21 37.42 -26.14 19.31
CA MET A 21 36.08 -25.57 19.18
C MET A 21 34.97 -26.63 19.25
N LYS A 22 35.16 -27.78 18.60
CA LYS A 22 34.22 -28.91 18.69
C LYS A 22 34.12 -29.47 20.11
N ARG A 23 35.24 -29.52 20.84
CA ARG A 23 35.27 -29.97 22.23
C ARG A 23 34.53 -28.99 23.17
N VAL A 24 34.77 -27.68 23.02
CA VAL A 24 34.08 -26.65 23.81
C VAL A 24 32.57 -26.63 23.51
N MET A 25 32.17 -26.84 22.25
CA MET A 25 30.76 -26.97 21.88
C MET A 25 30.11 -28.24 22.44
N ALA A 26 30.84 -29.35 22.55
CA ALA A 26 30.36 -30.58 23.17
C ALA A 26 30.20 -30.43 24.70
N GLU A 27 31.15 -29.77 25.37
CA GLU A 27 31.09 -29.46 26.81
C GLU A 27 29.91 -28.50 27.12
N ARG A 28 29.64 -27.51 26.27
CA ARG A 28 28.45 -26.61 26.41
C ARG A 28 27.12 -27.33 26.19
N ARG A 29 27.08 -28.38 25.36
CA ARG A 29 25.88 -29.20 25.15
C ARG A 29 25.60 -30.14 26.34
N LEU A 30 26.65 -30.62 27.02
CA LEU A 30 26.53 -31.42 28.23
C LEU A 30 26.08 -30.59 29.45
N HIS A 31 26.45 -29.31 29.53
CA HIS A 31 25.98 -28.41 30.60
C HIS A 31 24.55 -27.89 30.44
N ARG A 32 23.84 -28.23 29.36
CA ARG A 32 22.45 -27.78 29.12
C ARG A 32 21.38 -28.82 29.47
N GLY A 33 21.77 -29.95 30.07
CA GLY A 33 20.84 -31.02 30.43
C GLY A 33 21.11 -31.62 31.81
N ASP A 34 20.66 -30.94 32.87
CA ASP A 34 19.88 -31.53 33.97
C ASP A 34 19.40 -30.41 34.93
N PRO A 35 18.13 -30.40 35.40
CA PRO A 35 17.66 -29.46 36.40
C PRO A 35 17.75 -30.10 37.79
N ASP A 36 18.65 -29.64 38.65
CA ASP A 36 18.58 -29.96 40.07
C ASP A 36 18.68 -28.71 40.94
N GLY A 37 17.81 -28.67 41.95
CA GLY A 37 17.30 -27.44 42.55
C GLY A 37 18.26 -26.66 43.44
N SER A 38 18.13 -25.33 43.43
CA SER A 38 18.13 -24.52 44.65
C SER A 38 17.61 -23.11 44.40
N ASN A 39 16.79 -22.63 45.34
CA ASN A 39 16.17 -21.31 45.42
C ASN A 39 17.14 -20.14 45.20
N SER A 40 16.81 -19.21 44.29
CA SER A 40 17.00 -17.76 44.54
C SER A 40 16.19 -16.87 43.58
N LYS A 41 15.19 -16.20 44.16
CA LYS A 41 14.58 -14.89 43.83
C LYS A 41 14.70 -14.37 42.37
N GLU A 42 13.59 -14.47 41.65
CA GLU A 42 13.30 -13.63 40.46
C GLU A 42 13.13 -12.14 40.85
N PRO A 43 13.77 -11.20 40.13
CA PRO A 43 13.21 -9.88 39.94
C PRO A 43 12.30 -9.91 38.70
N LYS A 44 11.04 -9.52 38.91
CA LYS A 44 10.02 -9.32 37.87
C LYS A 44 10.57 -8.54 36.67
N SER A 45 10.77 -9.21 35.54
CA SER A 45 10.87 -8.56 34.23
C SER A 45 9.45 -8.35 33.68
N SER A 46 9.09 -7.09 33.49
CA SER A 46 7.88 -6.65 32.83
C SER A 46 7.76 -7.24 31.42
N VAL A 47 6.78 -8.14 31.26
CA VAL A 47 5.92 -8.36 30.09
C VAL A 47 6.51 -7.93 28.73
N GLY A 48 7.08 -8.89 28.00
CA GLY A 48 7.20 -8.83 26.55
C GLY A 48 5.79 -8.88 25.95
N ILE A 49 5.40 -7.82 25.23
CA ILE A 49 4.02 -7.58 24.77
C ILE A 49 3.65 -8.36 23.49
N ILE A 50 4.53 -9.20 22.95
CA ILE A 50 4.18 -10.10 21.84
C ILE A 50 4.70 -11.50 22.16
N ASP A 51 3.92 -12.20 22.99
CA ASP A 51 4.19 -13.57 23.39
C ASP A 51 3.96 -14.51 22.19
N GLY A 52 4.87 -15.46 21.96
CA GLY A 52 4.74 -16.45 20.89
C GLY A 52 3.43 -17.25 20.96
N ASN A 53 2.81 -17.31 22.14
CA ASN A 53 1.48 -17.87 22.36
C ASN A 53 0.34 -17.01 21.79
N PHE A 54 0.47 -15.68 21.74
CA PHE A 54 -0.55 -14.82 21.15
C PHE A 54 -0.57 -14.98 19.63
N LEU A 55 0.61 -14.97 18.99
CA LEU A 55 0.73 -15.32 17.57
C LEU A 55 0.23 -16.76 17.33
N SER A 56 0.69 -17.74 18.11
CA SER A 56 0.29 -19.14 17.95
C SER A 56 -1.22 -19.38 18.15
N CYS A 57 -1.89 -18.61 19.01
CA CYS A 57 -3.33 -18.73 19.24
C CYS A 57 -4.16 -18.06 18.13
N VAL A 58 -3.73 -16.89 17.64
CA VAL A 58 -4.37 -16.19 16.51
C VAL A 58 -4.14 -16.97 15.20
N PHE A 59 -2.93 -17.46 14.97
CA PHE A 59 -2.59 -18.29 13.81
C PHE A 59 -3.10 -19.73 13.94
N GLY A 60 -3.21 -20.29 15.15
CA GLY A 60 -3.79 -21.61 15.41
C GLY A 60 -5.31 -21.65 15.22
N ALA A 61 -6.02 -20.58 15.58
CA ALA A 61 -7.44 -20.41 15.25
C ALA A 61 -7.64 -20.29 13.74
N ALA A 62 -6.72 -19.61 13.03
CA ALA A 62 -6.70 -19.63 11.56
C ALA A 62 -6.37 -21.04 11.02
N LEU A 63 -5.47 -21.78 11.66
CA LEU A 63 -5.00 -23.11 11.25
C LEU A 63 -6.08 -24.19 11.32
N VAL A 64 -6.92 -24.19 12.37
CA VAL A 64 -8.05 -25.12 12.50
C VAL A 64 -9.10 -24.89 11.41
N VAL A 65 -9.24 -23.64 10.95
CA VAL A 65 -10.08 -23.27 9.81
C VAL A 65 -9.45 -23.66 8.46
N ILE A 66 -8.11 -23.74 8.39
CA ILE A 66 -7.33 -23.97 7.16
C ILE A 66 -7.07 -25.46 6.86
N VAL A 67 -6.81 -26.33 7.85
CA VAL A 67 -6.22 -27.67 7.62
C VAL A 67 -7.24 -28.80 7.37
N THR A 68 -8.54 -28.58 7.53
CA THR A 68 -9.51 -29.67 7.28
C THR A 68 -9.81 -29.79 5.77
N PRO A 69 -9.68 -30.95 5.11
CA PRO A 69 -9.93 -31.09 3.66
C PRO A 69 -11.37 -30.76 3.21
N ARG A 70 -12.33 -30.77 4.15
CA ARG A 70 -13.71 -30.28 3.95
C ARG A 70 -13.81 -28.74 3.95
N ALA A 71 -12.73 -28.02 4.23
CA ALA A 71 -12.68 -26.56 4.36
C ALA A 71 -12.31 -25.83 3.08
N TYR A 72 -11.90 -26.47 1.97
CA TYR A 72 -11.72 -25.74 0.70
C TYR A 72 -13.07 -25.42 0.02
N THR A 73 -14.01 -26.37 0.02
CA THR A 73 -15.43 -26.10 -0.27
C THR A 73 -16.09 -25.28 0.84
N GLY A 74 -15.58 -25.41 2.06
CA GLY A 74 -15.89 -24.56 3.20
C GLY A 74 -15.38 -23.12 3.10
N LEU A 75 -14.27 -22.81 2.43
CA LEU A 75 -13.69 -21.45 2.34
C LEU A 75 -14.46 -20.62 1.33
N PHE A 76 -14.92 -21.24 0.24
CA PHE A 76 -15.88 -20.68 -0.69
C PHE A 76 -17.25 -20.42 -0.01
N SER A 77 -17.63 -21.28 0.95
CA SER A 77 -18.84 -21.10 1.77
C SER A 77 -18.63 -20.16 2.95
N LEU A 78 -17.42 -20.05 3.51
CA LEU A 78 -17.04 -19.20 4.64
C LEU A 78 -16.73 -17.79 4.19
N THR A 79 -16.32 -17.57 2.95
CA THR A 79 -16.32 -16.25 2.33
C THR A 79 -17.76 -15.77 2.14
N GLN A 80 -18.67 -16.63 1.68
CA GLN A 80 -20.12 -16.34 1.63
C GLN A 80 -20.75 -16.17 3.05
N ILE A 81 -20.34 -16.97 4.03
CA ILE A 81 -20.82 -16.91 5.42
C ILE A 81 -20.19 -15.75 6.20
N ALA A 82 -18.92 -15.40 5.98
CA ALA A 82 -18.27 -14.22 6.56
C ALA A 82 -18.88 -12.97 5.95
N ILE A 83 -19.11 -12.95 4.64
CA ILE A 83 -19.92 -11.93 3.97
C ILE A 83 -21.30 -11.85 4.62
N TYR A 84 -21.99 -12.98 4.86
CA TYR A 84 -23.32 -13.04 5.47
C TYR A 84 -23.35 -12.68 6.97
N VAL A 85 -22.33 -13.03 7.74
CA VAL A 85 -22.20 -12.75 9.18
C VAL A 85 -21.78 -11.30 9.41
N ILE A 86 -20.90 -10.75 8.56
CA ILE A 86 -20.61 -9.31 8.48
C ILE A 86 -21.88 -8.56 8.06
N ASN A 87 -22.64 -9.06 7.07
CA ASN A 87 -23.96 -8.53 6.72
C ASN A 87 -24.89 -8.52 7.94
N LYS A 88 -24.96 -9.63 8.68
CA LYS A 88 -25.85 -9.77 9.84
C LYS A 88 -25.42 -8.88 11.01
N TYR A 89 -24.12 -8.76 11.32
CA TYR A 89 -23.63 -7.91 12.41
C TYR A 89 -23.75 -6.43 12.08
N ILE A 90 -23.44 -6.02 10.84
CA ILE A 90 -23.60 -4.65 10.37
C ILE A 90 -25.08 -4.27 10.33
N ILE A 91 -25.95 -5.10 9.73
CA ILE A 91 -27.41 -4.87 9.72
C ILE A 91 -27.99 -4.80 11.14
N THR A 92 -27.51 -5.62 12.10
CA THR A 92 -27.99 -5.58 13.49
C THR A 92 -27.49 -4.34 14.25
N LEU A 93 -26.27 -3.86 13.97
CA LEU A 93 -25.75 -2.60 14.50
C LEU A 93 -26.54 -1.39 13.97
N PHE A 94 -26.90 -1.40 12.69
CA PHE A 94 -27.65 -0.33 12.04
C PHE A 94 -29.16 -0.36 12.35
N SER A 95 -29.75 -1.55 12.55
CA SER A 95 -31.13 -1.70 13.03
C SER A 95 -31.32 -1.04 14.40
N LYS A 96 -30.38 -1.24 15.35
CA LYS A 96 -30.40 -0.57 16.67
C LYS A 96 -30.29 0.96 16.56
N LYS A 97 -29.57 1.50 15.57
CA LYS A 97 -29.44 2.96 15.35
C LYS A 97 -30.70 3.54 14.69
N SER A 98 -31.38 2.79 13.83
CA SER A 98 -32.63 3.17 13.19
C SER A 98 -33.81 3.21 14.16
N TYR A 99 -33.87 2.28 15.13
CA TYR A 99 -34.87 2.33 16.21
C TYR A 99 -34.61 3.48 17.19
N GLY A 100 -33.33 3.85 17.42
CA GLY A 100 -32.97 5.03 18.24
C GLY A 100 -33.38 6.37 17.60
N LEU A 101 -33.36 6.45 16.26
CA LEU A 101 -33.76 7.66 15.52
C LEU A 101 -35.29 7.81 15.44
N GLN A 102 -36.05 6.72 15.26
CA GLN A 102 -37.52 6.76 15.25
C GLN A 102 -38.15 7.17 16.59
N VAL A 103 -37.48 6.88 17.71
CA VAL A 103 -37.92 7.33 19.04
C VAL A 103 -37.64 8.84 19.27
N MET A 104 -36.69 9.45 18.55
CA MET A 104 -36.48 10.90 18.58
C MET A 104 -37.41 11.69 17.63
N ASP A 105 -37.76 11.13 16.47
CA ASP A 105 -38.64 11.81 15.50
C ASP A 105 -40.11 11.90 15.95
N SER A 106 -40.53 10.99 16.84
CA SER A 106 -41.90 10.99 17.41
C SER A 106 -42.12 12.04 18.51
N LEU A 107 -41.08 12.72 18.97
CA LEU A 107 -41.14 13.75 20.02
C LEU A 107 -41.21 15.19 19.49
N ASN A 108 -41.03 15.42 18.18
CA ASN A 108 -40.92 16.75 17.59
C ASN A 108 -42.13 17.22 16.75
N TYR A 109 -43.28 16.54 16.82
CA TYR A 109 -44.48 16.93 16.04
C TYR A 109 -45.67 17.37 16.89
N ILE A 110 -45.52 18.35 17.78
CA ILE A 110 -46.65 19.15 18.30
C ILE A 110 -46.18 20.58 18.62
N GLN A 111 -46.23 21.51 17.65
CA GLN A 111 -46.62 22.93 17.84
C GLN A 111 -46.44 23.77 16.56
N HIS A 112 -47.53 24.10 15.86
CA HIS A 112 -48.00 25.49 15.75
C HIS A 112 -49.35 25.60 15.00
N CYS A 113 -50.19 26.49 15.50
CA CYS A 113 -51.59 26.74 15.16
C CYS A 113 -51.81 27.66 13.94
N ALA A 114 -52.84 27.30 13.16
CA ALA A 114 -53.95 28.10 12.59
C ALA A 114 -53.71 29.48 11.92
N LYS A 115 -54.18 29.61 10.66
CA LYS A 115 -55.14 30.67 10.24
C LYS A 115 -55.84 30.42 8.88
N SER A 116 -57.18 30.48 8.96
CA SER A 116 -58.26 30.89 8.03
C SER A 116 -58.26 30.59 6.51
N ALA A 117 -59.44 30.14 6.07
CA ALA A 117 -59.89 29.77 4.73
C ALA A 117 -60.30 30.95 3.83
N ASP A 118 -60.28 30.72 2.50
CA ASP A 118 -61.42 30.89 1.56
C ASP A 118 -61.07 30.29 0.15
N THR A 119 -62.10 29.79 -0.56
CA THR A 119 -62.15 28.87 -1.74
C THR A 119 -62.40 29.59 -3.10
N PRO A 120 -62.58 28.96 -4.31
CA PRO A 120 -62.16 27.66 -4.91
C PRO A 120 -61.66 27.66 -6.42
N SER A 121 -60.75 26.73 -6.79
CA SER A 121 -60.61 25.88 -8.05
C SER A 121 -60.59 26.48 -9.50
N PRO A 122 -60.26 25.70 -10.58
CA PRO A 122 -59.19 24.69 -10.82
C PRO A 122 -58.44 24.85 -12.19
N SER A 123 -57.23 24.29 -12.37
CA SER A 123 -56.81 23.50 -13.57
C SER A 123 -55.28 23.28 -13.69
N SER A 124 -54.92 22.05 -14.12
CA SER A 124 -53.66 21.58 -14.75
C SER A 124 -52.33 21.84 -14.02
N ALA A 125 -51.74 20.83 -13.37
CA ALA A 125 -50.83 19.82 -13.94
C ALA A 125 -49.40 20.33 -14.23
N LEU A 126 -48.41 19.60 -13.68
CA LEU A 126 -46.94 19.72 -13.82
C LEU A 126 -46.21 20.59 -12.77
N GLU A 127 -45.99 20.05 -11.57
CA GLU A 127 -44.96 20.55 -10.65
C GLU A 127 -43.58 20.05 -11.08
N ALA A 128 -42.87 20.89 -11.83
CA ALA A 128 -41.42 20.91 -11.86
C ALA A 128 -40.95 22.08 -10.97
N ASN A 129 -39.99 21.84 -10.07
CA ASN A 129 -39.39 22.90 -9.24
C ASN A 129 -38.79 24.00 -10.13
N PRO A 130 -38.96 25.29 -9.80
CA PRO A 130 -38.45 26.39 -10.63
C PRO A 130 -36.94 26.56 -10.43
N ILE A 131 -36.18 26.53 -11.53
CA ILE A 131 -34.85 27.13 -11.62
C ILE A 131 -35.07 28.49 -12.27
N ASP A 132 -34.77 29.58 -11.55
CA ASP A 132 -34.83 30.93 -12.11
C ASP A 132 -33.69 31.10 -13.13
N VAL A 133 -34.04 31.19 -14.41
CA VAL A 133 -33.11 31.48 -15.51
C VAL A 133 -33.47 32.85 -16.07
N GLU A 134 -32.62 33.86 -15.86
CA GLU A 134 -32.76 35.15 -16.53
C GLU A 134 -31.99 35.11 -17.86
N LEU A 135 -32.73 35.10 -18.99
CA LEU A 135 -32.17 35.24 -20.33
C LEU A 135 -32.11 36.72 -20.71
N THR A 136 -30.92 37.30 -20.79
CA THR A 136 -30.72 38.63 -21.37
C THR A 136 -30.30 38.52 -22.84
N LEU A 137 -31.17 38.95 -23.75
CA LEU A 137 -30.85 39.08 -25.18
C LEU A 137 -30.09 40.39 -25.42
N ILE A 138 -28.82 40.29 -25.80
CA ILE A 138 -28.07 41.46 -26.28
C ILE A 138 -28.31 41.58 -27.78
N ASN A 139 -29.08 42.60 -28.20
CA ASN A 139 -29.14 42.99 -29.60
C ASN A 139 -27.81 43.67 -29.99
N PRO A 140 -27.08 43.19 -31.00
CA PRO A 140 -25.93 43.92 -31.50
C PRO A 140 -26.41 45.25 -32.13
N VAL A 141 -25.81 46.35 -31.68
CA VAL A 141 -26.01 47.69 -32.25
C VAL A 141 -25.63 47.64 -33.73
N SER A 142 -26.60 47.96 -34.58
CA SER A 142 -26.48 48.05 -36.03
C SER A 142 -25.51 49.15 -36.46
N THR A 143 -24.51 48.80 -37.28
CA THR A 143 -23.90 49.73 -38.25
C THR A 143 -24.20 49.21 -39.67
N PRO A 144 -24.61 50.07 -40.62
CA PRO A 144 -25.16 49.61 -41.89
C PRO A 144 -24.09 49.54 -42.97
N THR A 145 -23.87 48.36 -43.57
CA THR A 145 -23.36 48.26 -44.94
C THR A 145 -23.82 46.96 -45.59
N ASP A 146 -24.40 47.10 -46.79
CA ASP A 146 -25.04 46.11 -47.65
C ASP A 146 -24.19 44.86 -47.96
N ASN A 147 -24.78 43.67 -47.75
CA ASN A 147 -25.09 42.73 -48.82
C ASN A 147 -25.73 41.45 -48.25
N ASP A 148 -26.96 41.21 -48.69
CA ASP A 148 -27.78 40.06 -48.36
C ASP A 148 -27.20 38.78 -48.98
N ASN A 149 -26.93 37.78 -48.15
CA ASN A 149 -26.71 36.38 -48.52
C ASN A 149 -27.05 35.49 -47.30
N GLY A 150 -28.35 35.34 -47.01
CA GLY A 150 -28.95 34.11 -46.48
C GLY A 150 -28.32 33.45 -45.24
N ARG A 151 -27.80 34.21 -44.27
CA ARG A 151 -27.32 33.69 -42.98
C ARG A 151 -28.25 34.15 -41.86
N LEU A 152 -28.84 33.18 -41.14
CA LEU A 152 -29.57 33.42 -39.89
C LEU A 152 -28.66 34.14 -38.90
N PRO A 153 -29.17 35.09 -38.08
CA PRO A 153 -28.35 35.83 -37.13
C PRO A 153 -27.79 34.89 -36.06
N ASP A 154 -26.47 34.94 -35.83
CA ASP A 154 -25.83 34.26 -34.71
C ASP A 154 -26.29 34.90 -33.39
N ILE A 155 -27.25 34.25 -32.73
CA ILE A 155 -27.67 34.59 -31.37
C ILE A 155 -26.63 33.99 -30.42
N VAL A 156 -25.71 34.82 -29.93
CA VAL A 156 -24.81 34.44 -28.84
C VAL A 156 -25.60 34.53 -27.53
N VAL A 157 -25.98 33.37 -26.99
CA VAL A 157 -26.58 33.28 -25.65
C VAL A 157 -25.45 33.12 -24.64
N GLU A 158 -25.17 34.16 -23.86
CA GLU A 158 -24.32 34.06 -22.68
C GLU A 158 -25.19 33.63 -21.49
N THR A 159 -25.12 32.35 -21.11
CA THR A 159 -25.81 31.84 -19.93
C THR A 159 -24.97 32.15 -18.69
N LYS A 160 -25.29 33.23 -17.97
CA LYS A 160 -24.78 33.42 -16.61
C LYS A 160 -25.68 32.70 -15.62
N MET A 161 -25.24 31.55 -15.15
CA MET A 161 -25.82 30.87 -13.98
C MET A 161 -25.45 31.67 -12.72
N TYR A 162 -26.36 32.50 -12.21
CA TYR A 162 -26.30 33.05 -10.86
C TYR A 162 -27.19 32.18 -9.98
N GLY A 163 -26.59 31.22 -9.26
CA GLY A 163 -27.36 30.30 -8.42
C GLY A 163 -26.70 28.95 -8.21
N SER A 164 -25.44 28.95 -7.79
CA SER A 164 -24.96 27.94 -6.85
C SER A 164 -24.45 28.76 -5.69
N ASP A 165 -25.19 28.72 -4.59
CA ASP A 165 -24.56 28.91 -3.30
C ASP A 165 -23.26 28.12 -3.31
N ALA A 166 -22.21 28.78 -2.88
CA ALA A 166 -20.97 28.13 -2.55
C ALA A 166 -21.30 27.00 -1.56
N GLU A 167 -21.47 25.79 -2.05
CA GLU A 167 -21.10 24.63 -1.26
C GLU A 167 -19.63 24.86 -0.97
N ASP A 168 -19.36 25.25 0.28
CA ASP A 168 -18.03 25.38 0.85
C ASP A 168 -17.19 24.19 0.36
N GLN A 169 -16.38 24.41 -0.68
CA GLN A 169 -15.20 23.61 -0.86
C GLN A 169 -14.36 23.94 0.37
N ILE A 170 -14.50 23.11 1.41
CA ILE A 170 -13.63 23.14 2.57
C ILE A 170 -12.24 22.84 2.02
N GLN A 171 -11.51 23.88 1.62
CA GLN A 171 -10.10 23.81 1.34
C GLN A 171 -9.48 23.31 2.63
N GLU A 172 -9.03 22.06 2.64
CA GLU A 172 -8.41 21.48 3.82
C GLU A 172 -7.23 22.37 4.24
N THR A 173 -7.33 22.97 5.42
CA THR A 173 -6.26 23.80 5.98
C THR A 173 -5.00 22.93 6.17
N TYR A 174 -3.82 23.54 6.08
CA TYR A 174 -2.53 22.89 6.40
C TYR A 174 -2.60 22.03 7.67
N PHE A 175 -3.23 22.58 8.71
CA PHE A 175 -3.39 21.93 10.00
C PHE A 175 -4.33 20.72 9.96
N SER A 176 -5.43 20.81 9.18
CA SER A 176 -6.36 19.70 9.00
C SER A 176 -5.69 18.54 8.26
N ILE A 177 -4.99 18.83 7.15
CA ILE A 177 -4.23 17.83 6.39
C ILE A 177 -3.16 17.20 7.26
N ALA A 178 -2.39 18.02 7.99
CA ALA A 178 -1.31 17.53 8.84
C ALA A 178 -1.85 16.54 9.89
N ILE A 179 -2.92 16.88 10.62
CA ILE A 179 -3.47 15.97 11.63
C ILE A 179 -4.07 14.72 11.00
N GLN A 180 -4.84 14.88 9.91
CA GLN A 180 -5.50 13.76 9.25
C GLN A 180 -4.53 12.75 8.65
N VAL A 181 -3.37 13.21 8.15
CA VAL A 181 -2.35 12.33 7.54
C VAL A 181 -1.33 11.85 8.56
N PHE A 182 -0.99 12.65 9.58
CA PHE A 182 0.09 12.32 10.52
C PHE A 182 -0.19 11.08 11.37
N ILE A 183 -1.42 10.90 11.87
CA ILE A 183 -1.76 9.72 12.67
C ILE A 183 -1.73 8.44 11.81
N PRO A 184 -2.42 8.35 10.65
CA PRO A 184 -2.29 7.21 9.75
C PRO A 184 -0.85 6.99 9.28
N PHE A 185 -0.07 8.05 9.06
CA PHE A 185 1.34 7.97 8.70
C PHE A 185 2.19 7.30 9.80
N LEU A 186 2.01 7.67 11.07
CA LEU A 186 2.71 7.02 12.18
C LEU A 186 2.32 5.55 12.30
N ILE A 187 1.02 5.23 12.21
CA ILE A 187 0.53 3.84 12.25
C ILE A 187 1.16 3.04 11.09
N ALA A 188 1.14 3.62 9.88
CA ALA A 188 1.76 3.04 8.70
C ALA A 188 3.25 2.75 8.94
N GLY A 189 3.99 3.74 9.42
CA GLY A 189 5.43 3.61 9.67
C GLY A 189 5.79 2.63 10.80
N PHE A 190 5.00 2.54 11.87
CA PHE A 190 5.18 1.47 12.87
C PHE A 190 4.91 0.09 12.28
N GLY A 191 3.90 -0.04 11.40
CA GLY A 191 3.66 -1.26 10.65
C GLY A 191 4.86 -1.64 9.78
N MET A 192 5.48 -0.65 9.11
CA MET A 192 6.69 -0.84 8.32
C MET A 192 7.90 -1.25 9.18
N VAL A 193 8.07 -0.66 10.36
CA VAL A 193 9.12 -1.06 11.32
C VAL A 193 8.92 -2.52 11.74
N PHE A 194 7.69 -2.90 12.07
CA PHE A 194 7.39 -4.29 12.44
C PHE A 194 7.64 -5.25 11.26
N ALA A 195 7.23 -4.89 10.05
CA ALA A 195 7.55 -5.65 8.84
C ALA A 195 9.06 -5.79 8.63
N GLY A 196 9.84 -4.73 8.85
CA GLY A 196 11.31 -4.76 8.83
C GLY A 196 11.90 -5.72 9.85
N LEU A 197 11.40 -5.74 11.07
CA LEU A 197 11.85 -6.67 12.12
C LEU A 197 11.45 -8.12 11.82
N VAL A 198 10.26 -8.33 11.25
CA VAL A 198 9.83 -9.66 10.77
C VAL A 198 10.76 -10.12 9.65
N LEU A 199 11.03 -9.25 8.66
CA LEU A 199 11.94 -9.53 7.55
C LEU A 199 13.34 -9.92 8.05
N ASP A 200 13.88 -9.16 9.01
CA ASP A 200 15.16 -9.43 9.65
C ASP A 200 15.24 -10.82 10.28
N ARG A 201 14.11 -11.28 10.82
CA ARG A 201 14.02 -12.56 11.52
C ARG A 201 13.84 -13.73 10.55
N ILE A 202 12.99 -13.58 9.54
CA ILE A 202 12.62 -14.65 8.60
C ILE A 202 13.72 -14.94 7.58
N GLN A 203 14.57 -13.95 7.25
CA GLN A 203 15.69 -14.16 6.32
C GLN A 203 16.71 -15.19 6.85
N HIS A 204 16.73 -15.43 8.17
CA HIS A 204 17.58 -16.43 8.84
C HIS A 204 16.85 -17.77 9.09
N TRP A 205 15.68 -17.98 8.50
CA TRP A 205 14.98 -19.27 8.60
C TRP A 205 15.52 -20.24 7.54
N PRO A 206 15.54 -21.56 7.81
CA PRO A 206 16.17 -22.55 6.92
C PRO A 206 15.67 -22.47 5.47
N VAL A 207 14.36 -22.26 5.28
CA VAL A 207 13.76 -22.16 3.93
C VAL A 207 14.28 -20.94 3.15
N PHE A 208 14.58 -19.82 3.80
CA PHE A 208 15.09 -18.61 3.14
C PHE A 208 16.61 -18.65 2.94
N GLU A 209 17.34 -19.41 3.75
CA GLU A 209 18.77 -19.63 3.57
C GLU A 209 19.06 -20.63 2.44
N GLU A 210 18.28 -21.71 2.35
CA GLU A 210 18.43 -22.74 1.32
C GLU A 210 17.80 -22.32 -0.02
N VAL A 211 16.66 -21.60 0.01
CA VAL A 211 15.95 -21.13 -1.19
C VAL A 211 16.06 -19.60 -1.30
N THR A 212 17.26 -19.13 -1.68
CA THR A 212 17.59 -17.70 -1.73
C THR A 212 16.70 -16.90 -2.69
N GLU A 213 16.05 -17.56 -3.66
CA GLU A 213 15.09 -16.94 -4.58
C GLU A 213 13.85 -16.38 -3.85
N LEU A 214 13.54 -16.88 -2.65
CA LEU A 214 12.50 -16.28 -1.79
C LEU A 214 12.89 -14.87 -1.34
N VAL A 215 14.17 -14.59 -1.09
CA VAL A 215 14.66 -13.25 -0.71
C VAL A 215 14.53 -12.28 -1.89
N ILE A 216 14.82 -12.74 -3.11
CA ILE A 216 14.62 -11.96 -4.35
C ILE A 216 13.13 -11.64 -4.55
N LEU A 217 12.24 -12.57 -4.20
CA LEU A 217 10.79 -12.43 -4.33
C LEU A 217 10.20 -11.42 -3.33
N ILE A 218 10.80 -11.24 -2.14
CA ILE A 218 10.24 -10.38 -1.08
C ILE A 218 9.94 -8.95 -1.56
N PRO A 219 10.89 -8.18 -2.13
CA PRO A 219 10.57 -6.81 -2.56
C PRO A 219 9.54 -6.75 -3.68
N ALA A 220 9.50 -7.75 -4.56
CA ALA A 220 8.45 -7.85 -5.57
C ALA A 220 7.07 -8.02 -4.92
N LEU A 221 6.95 -8.89 -3.91
CA LEU A 221 5.72 -9.12 -3.15
C LEU A 221 5.28 -7.88 -2.34
N LEU A 222 6.21 -7.24 -1.62
CA LEU A 222 5.92 -6.02 -0.87
C LEU A 222 5.51 -4.88 -1.81
N GLY A 223 6.12 -4.79 -3.00
CA GLY A 223 5.70 -3.86 -4.04
C GLY A 223 4.28 -4.08 -4.57
N LEU A 224 3.74 -5.31 -4.46
CA LEU A 224 2.36 -5.61 -4.87
C LEU A 224 1.31 -4.87 -4.05
N LYS A 225 1.65 -4.40 -2.85
CA LYS A 225 0.76 -3.53 -2.08
C LYS A 225 0.44 -2.24 -2.84
N GLY A 226 1.45 -1.64 -3.46
CA GLY A 226 1.27 -0.43 -4.27
C GLY A 226 0.43 -0.71 -5.51
N ASN A 227 0.71 -1.86 -6.12
CA ASN A 227 0.10 -2.26 -7.38
C ASN A 227 -1.38 -2.61 -7.24
N LEU A 228 -1.75 -3.36 -6.20
CA LEU A 228 -3.10 -3.92 -6.04
C LEU A 228 -3.90 -3.18 -4.96
N GLU A 229 -3.30 -2.99 -3.79
CA GLU A 229 -4.02 -2.62 -2.57
C GLU A 229 -4.15 -1.10 -2.43
N MET A 230 -3.08 -0.35 -2.66
CA MET A 230 -3.13 1.11 -2.70
C MET A 230 -3.92 1.61 -3.91
N THR A 231 -3.84 0.88 -5.03
CA THR A 231 -4.66 1.15 -6.23
C THR A 231 -6.14 0.85 -5.98
N LEU A 232 -6.47 -0.20 -5.21
CA LEU A 232 -7.83 -0.40 -4.68
C LEU A 232 -8.27 0.77 -3.80
N ALA A 233 -7.41 1.16 -2.84
CA ALA A 233 -7.70 2.22 -1.90
C ALA A 233 -8.00 3.53 -2.63
N SER A 234 -7.19 3.90 -3.64
CA SER A 234 -7.42 5.09 -4.48
C SER A 234 -8.75 5.01 -5.21
N ARG A 235 -8.98 3.93 -5.97
CA ARG A 235 -10.23 3.75 -6.73
C ARG A 235 -11.47 3.86 -5.84
N LEU A 236 -11.50 3.13 -4.73
CA LEU A 236 -12.65 3.15 -3.83
C LEU A 236 -12.77 4.49 -3.10
N SER A 237 -11.65 5.15 -2.75
CA SER A 237 -11.66 6.47 -2.12
C SER A 237 -12.20 7.55 -3.06
N THR A 238 -11.79 7.55 -4.33
CA THR A 238 -12.34 8.43 -5.37
C THR A 238 -13.85 8.20 -5.52
N GLN A 239 -14.30 6.95 -5.67
CA GLN A 239 -15.73 6.65 -5.80
C GLN A 239 -16.53 7.03 -4.54
N ALA A 240 -15.97 6.85 -3.35
CA ALA A 240 -16.57 7.33 -2.11
C ALA A 240 -16.66 8.85 -2.09
N ASN A 241 -15.59 9.55 -2.48
CA ASN A 241 -15.53 11.01 -2.54
C ASN A 241 -16.44 11.65 -3.61
N LEU A 242 -16.82 10.88 -4.63
CA LEU A 242 -17.79 11.27 -5.67
C LEU A 242 -19.25 10.93 -5.29
N GLY A 243 -19.50 10.33 -4.12
CA GLY A 243 -20.85 9.95 -3.67
C GLY A 243 -21.40 8.66 -4.30
N HIS A 244 -20.60 7.96 -5.11
CA HIS A 244 -21.02 6.70 -5.75
C HIS A 244 -21.02 5.49 -4.78
N MET A 245 -20.71 5.71 -3.51
CA MET A 245 -20.75 4.71 -2.44
C MET A 245 -21.73 5.07 -1.32
N ASP A 246 -22.76 5.86 -1.60
CA ASP A 246 -23.70 6.30 -0.55
C ASP A 246 -24.83 5.29 -0.28
N THR A 247 -25.17 4.45 -1.26
CA THR A 247 -26.16 3.38 -1.07
C THR A 247 -25.49 2.03 -0.78
N PRO A 248 -26.07 1.19 0.10
CA PRO A 248 -25.52 -0.15 0.41
C PRO A 248 -25.38 -1.04 -0.83
N LYS A 249 -26.29 -0.89 -1.81
CA LYS A 249 -26.24 -1.66 -3.06
C LYS A 249 -25.05 -1.26 -3.93
N GLN A 250 -24.76 0.04 -4.04
CA GLN A 250 -23.60 0.53 -4.78
C GLN A 250 -22.30 0.15 -4.07
N GLN A 251 -22.22 0.32 -2.74
CA GLN A 251 -21.09 -0.12 -1.92
C GLN A 251 -20.78 -1.60 -2.15
N TRP A 252 -21.79 -2.45 -2.04
CA TRP A 252 -21.64 -3.89 -2.24
C TRP A 252 -21.12 -4.23 -3.65
N SER A 253 -21.74 -3.65 -4.68
CA SER A 253 -21.35 -3.87 -6.08
C SER A 253 -19.90 -3.43 -6.34
N MET A 254 -19.47 -2.30 -5.78
CA MET A 254 -18.10 -1.79 -5.93
C MET A 254 -17.08 -2.65 -5.18
N ILE A 255 -17.36 -3.03 -3.93
CA ILE A 255 -16.44 -3.82 -3.12
C ILE A 255 -16.25 -5.22 -3.72
N VAL A 256 -17.35 -5.91 -4.04
CA VAL A 256 -17.27 -7.26 -4.62
C VAL A 256 -16.60 -7.24 -5.99
N GLY A 257 -16.92 -6.25 -6.83
CA GLY A 257 -16.27 -6.08 -8.13
C GLY A 257 -14.76 -5.93 -7.99
N ASN A 258 -14.32 -4.97 -7.19
CA ASN A 258 -12.90 -4.69 -7.02
C ASN A 258 -12.15 -5.83 -6.31
N LEU A 259 -12.78 -6.52 -5.34
CA LEU A 259 -12.17 -7.69 -4.69
C LEU A 259 -11.98 -8.85 -5.67
N THR A 260 -12.96 -9.08 -6.56
CA THR A 260 -12.86 -10.07 -7.64
C THR A 260 -11.71 -9.74 -8.61
N LEU A 261 -11.63 -8.47 -9.01
CA LEU A 261 -10.56 -7.99 -9.88
C LEU A 261 -9.18 -8.17 -9.24
N ILE A 262 -9.04 -7.84 -7.95
CA ILE A 262 -7.79 -8.03 -7.22
C ILE A 262 -7.42 -9.50 -7.14
N GLN A 263 -8.36 -10.41 -6.90
CA GLN A 263 -8.06 -11.84 -6.91
C GLN A 263 -7.55 -12.31 -8.29
N CYS A 264 -8.15 -11.81 -9.37
CA CYS A 264 -7.65 -12.08 -10.71
C CYS A 264 -6.20 -11.56 -10.89
N GLN A 265 -5.94 -10.31 -10.49
CA GLN A 265 -4.62 -9.69 -10.64
C GLN A 265 -3.59 -10.37 -9.73
N ALA A 266 -3.94 -10.69 -8.49
CA ALA A 266 -3.10 -11.35 -7.50
C ALA A 266 -2.57 -12.70 -7.99
N ILE A 267 -3.43 -13.52 -8.60
CA ILE A 267 -3.02 -14.83 -9.14
C ILE A 267 -2.03 -14.65 -10.29
N VAL A 268 -2.35 -13.79 -11.26
CA VAL A 268 -1.49 -13.56 -12.43
C VAL A 268 -0.14 -12.98 -12.01
N VAL A 269 -0.15 -12.00 -11.10
CA VAL A 269 1.05 -11.30 -10.67
C VAL A 269 1.87 -12.15 -9.69
N GLY A 270 1.25 -12.95 -8.83
CA GLY A 270 1.97 -13.92 -7.99
C GLY A 270 2.68 -14.98 -8.83
N PHE A 271 2.01 -15.50 -9.87
CA PHE A 271 2.63 -16.41 -10.83
C PHE A 271 3.80 -15.74 -11.56
N LEU A 272 3.59 -14.57 -12.15
CA LEU A 272 4.64 -13.88 -12.90
C LEU A 272 5.82 -13.47 -11.98
N GLY A 273 5.54 -13.07 -10.73
CA GLY A 273 6.55 -12.67 -9.76
C GLY A 273 7.45 -13.83 -9.35
N SER A 274 6.86 -15.01 -9.14
CA SER A 274 7.64 -16.24 -8.90
C SER A 274 8.45 -16.67 -10.12
N LEU A 275 7.90 -16.54 -11.33
CA LEU A 275 8.66 -16.79 -12.56
C LEU A 275 9.88 -15.87 -12.68
N VAL A 276 9.70 -14.57 -12.40
CA VAL A 276 10.81 -13.60 -12.42
C VAL A 276 11.86 -13.96 -11.37
N ALA A 277 11.44 -14.32 -10.15
CA ALA A 277 12.36 -14.73 -9.09
C ALA A 277 13.15 -16.00 -9.46
N VAL A 278 12.50 -17.00 -10.06
CA VAL A 278 13.16 -18.24 -10.54
C VAL A 278 14.16 -17.93 -11.65
N VAL A 279 13.80 -17.09 -12.62
CA VAL A 279 14.72 -16.70 -13.71
C VAL A 279 15.92 -15.93 -13.16
N MET A 280 15.68 -14.98 -12.26
CA MET A 280 16.73 -14.18 -11.62
C MET A 280 17.65 -15.04 -10.74
N GLY A 281 17.08 -15.95 -9.95
CA GLY A 281 17.79 -16.92 -9.14
C GLY A 281 18.64 -17.86 -9.99
N GLY A 282 18.06 -18.44 -11.04
CA GLY A 282 18.77 -19.34 -11.95
C GLY A 282 19.95 -18.67 -12.65
N ILE A 283 19.84 -17.39 -13.01
CA ILE A 283 20.96 -16.61 -13.58
C ILE A 283 22.08 -16.41 -12.54
N LYS A 284 21.74 -16.21 -11.27
CA LYS A 284 22.71 -16.02 -10.17
C LYS A 284 23.40 -17.33 -9.79
N SER A 285 22.64 -18.42 -9.69
CA SER A 285 23.07 -19.72 -9.16
C SER A 285 23.63 -20.67 -10.24
N ASN A 286 23.42 -20.37 -11.53
CA ASN A 286 23.70 -21.27 -12.68
C ASN A 286 23.02 -22.65 -12.60
N ASP A 287 22.03 -22.81 -11.73
CA ASP A 287 21.21 -24.02 -11.59
C ASP A 287 19.78 -23.65 -11.22
N VAL A 288 18.82 -24.48 -11.64
CA VAL A 288 17.40 -24.31 -11.33
C VAL A 288 16.84 -25.65 -10.87
N GLU A 289 16.72 -25.80 -9.56
CA GLU A 289 16.06 -26.96 -8.97
C GLU A 289 14.54 -26.86 -9.13
N LEU A 290 13.93 -27.89 -9.72
CA LEU A 290 12.50 -27.89 -10.03
C LEU A 290 11.63 -27.81 -8.77
N ASP A 291 12.07 -28.42 -7.67
CA ASP A 291 11.34 -28.42 -6.40
C ASP A 291 11.29 -27.02 -5.80
N HIS A 292 12.39 -26.27 -5.88
CA HIS A 292 12.43 -24.85 -5.50
C HIS A 292 11.54 -23.99 -6.40
N ALA A 293 11.52 -24.26 -7.72
CA ALA A 293 10.65 -23.53 -8.64
C ALA A 293 9.15 -23.76 -8.34
N TYR A 294 8.74 -25.00 -8.05
CA TYR A 294 7.37 -25.31 -7.65
C TYR A 294 7.01 -24.70 -6.30
N LEU A 295 7.92 -24.75 -5.32
CA LEU A 295 7.74 -24.13 -4.01
C LEU A 295 7.56 -22.61 -4.13
N LEU A 296 8.41 -21.93 -4.90
CA LEU A 296 8.31 -20.49 -5.13
C LEU A 296 6.98 -20.10 -5.76
N CYS A 297 6.56 -20.85 -6.78
CA CYS A 297 5.32 -20.56 -7.50
C CYS A 297 4.09 -20.78 -6.61
N ALA A 298 4.01 -21.91 -5.91
CA ALA A 298 2.90 -22.20 -5.02
C ALA A 298 2.84 -21.24 -3.82
N SER A 299 3.99 -20.94 -3.20
CA SER A 299 4.06 -20.00 -2.06
C SER A 299 3.71 -18.58 -2.45
N SER A 300 4.19 -18.09 -3.59
CA SER A 300 3.84 -16.78 -4.14
C SER A 300 2.34 -16.68 -4.44
N LEU A 301 1.76 -17.67 -5.14
CA LEU A 301 0.35 -17.68 -5.51
C LEU A 301 -0.59 -17.61 -4.29
N VAL A 302 -0.34 -18.47 -3.30
CA VAL A 302 -1.14 -18.50 -2.06
C VAL A 302 -0.98 -17.19 -1.30
N THR A 303 0.26 -16.73 -1.11
CA THR A 303 0.56 -15.51 -0.36
C THR A 303 -0.10 -14.29 -0.96
N VAL A 304 0.10 -14.02 -2.26
CA VAL A 304 -0.45 -12.82 -2.92
C VAL A 304 -1.97 -12.87 -2.95
N SER A 305 -2.56 -14.02 -3.31
CA SER A 305 -4.02 -14.15 -3.35
C SER A 305 -4.65 -13.92 -1.97
N LEU A 306 -4.12 -14.58 -0.92
CA LEU A 306 -4.67 -14.48 0.42
C LEU A 306 -4.42 -13.11 1.07
N ALA A 307 -3.20 -12.56 0.94
CA ALA A 307 -2.87 -11.24 1.44
C ALA A 307 -3.78 -10.18 0.81
N SER A 308 -3.88 -10.15 -0.52
CA SER A 308 -4.70 -9.16 -1.22
C SER A 308 -6.20 -9.36 -0.99
N PHE A 309 -6.67 -10.58 -0.67
CA PHE A 309 -8.06 -10.81 -0.25
C PHE A 309 -8.34 -10.17 1.11
N VAL A 310 -7.52 -10.51 2.10
CA VAL A 310 -7.64 -10.02 3.48
C VAL A 310 -7.52 -8.50 3.51
N LEU A 311 -6.50 -7.96 2.84
CA LEU A 311 -6.28 -6.52 2.83
C LEU A 311 -7.28 -5.76 1.98
N GLY A 312 -7.82 -6.37 0.92
CA GLY A 312 -8.93 -5.80 0.16
C GLY A 312 -10.18 -5.59 1.03
N LEU A 313 -10.50 -6.56 1.90
CA LEU A 313 -11.60 -6.43 2.87
C LEU A 313 -11.32 -5.36 3.93
N ILE A 314 -10.10 -5.32 4.47
CA ILE A 314 -9.70 -4.30 5.45
C ILE A 314 -9.79 -2.90 4.83
N THR A 315 -9.26 -2.72 3.62
CA THR A 315 -9.28 -1.43 2.89
C THR A 315 -10.71 -0.95 2.65
N ALA A 316 -11.59 -1.84 2.16
CA ALA A 316 -13.00 -1.52 1.99
C ALA A 316 -13.67 -1.11 3.32
N GLY A 317 -13.37 -1.82 4.41
CA GLY A 317 -13.85 -1.49 5.75
C GLY A 317 -13.38 -0.12 6.23
N VAL A 318 -12.10 0.21 6.03
CA VAL A 318 -11.52 1.51 6.39
C VAL A 318 -12.19 2.64 5.61
N ILE A 319 -12.49 2.45 4.33
CA ILE A 319 -13.15 3.47 3.51
C ILE A 319 -14.58 3.73 3.99
N ILE A 320 -15.35 2.67 4.28
CA ILE A 320 -16.70 2.80 4.83
C ILE A 320 -16.63 3.52 6.18
N LEU A 321 -15.70 3.13 7.06
CA LEU A 321 -15.55 3.74 8.38
C LEU A 321 -15.14 5.22 8.27
N SER A 322 -14.23 5.56 7.34
CA SER A 322 -13.82 6.94 7.07
C SER A 322 -15.01 7.81 6.67
N ARG A 323 -15.90 7.29 5.81
CA ARG A 323 -17.15 7.98 5.43
C ARG A 323 -18.08 8.17 6.62
N LEU A 324 -18.24 7.16 7.48
CA LEU A 324 -19.06 7.27 8.69
C LEU A 324 -18.50 8.31 9.69
N CYS A 325 -17.18 8.47 9.72
CA CYS A 325 -16.48 9.44 10.58
C CYS A 325 -16.30 10.83 9.93
N HIS A 326 -16.81 11.06 8.71
CA HIS A 326 -16.60 12.29 7.93
C HIS A 326 -15.12 12.66 7.74
N VAL A 327 -14.25 11.66 7.65
CA VAL A 327 -12.82 11.83 7.32
C VAL A 327 -12.63 11.46 5.84
N ASN A 328 -11.76 12.18 5.15
CA ASN A 328 -11.43 11.88 3.76
C ASN A 328 -10.72 10.51 3.65
N PRO A 329 -11.29 9.51 2.94
CA PRO A 329 -10.69 8.19 2.82
C PRO A 329 -9.31 8.21 2.13
N ASP A 330 -9.03 9.20 1.27
CA ASP A 330 -7.71 9.36 0.61
C ASP A 330 -6.55 9.56 1.62
N ASN A 331 -6.85 10.14 2.79
CA ASN A 331 -5.85 10.43 3.82
C ASN A 331 -5.59 9.24 4.76
N VAL A 332 -6.50 8.25 4.81
CA VAL A 332 -6.51 7.19 5.85
C VAL A 332 -6.42 5.78 5.26
N ALA A 333 -7.11 5.49 4.16
CA ALA A 333 -7.20 4.14 3.62
C ALA A 333 -5.84 3.63 3.12
N THR A 334 -5.12 4.46 2.37
CA THR A 334 -3.82 4.10 1.78
C THR A 334 -2.75 3.83 2.84
N PRO A 335 -2.53 4.68 3.88
CA PRO A 335 -1.58 4.38 4.94
C PRO A 335 -1.92 3.14 5.77
N ILE A 336 -3.21 2.92 6.10
CA ILE A 336 -3.62 1.75 6.89
C ILE A 336 -3.42 0.46 6.09
N ALA A 337 -3.83 0.45 4.81
CA ALA A 337 -3.57 -0.67 3.92
C ALA A 337 -2.07 -0.97 3.91
N ALA A 338 -1.23 0.05 3.74
CA ALA A 338 0.21 -0.13 3.71
C ALA A 338 0.81 -0.76 4.99
N SER A 339 0.42 -0.30 6.19
CA SER A 339 0.95 -0.88 7.44
C SER A 339 0.69 -2.38 7.54
N LEU A 340 -0.51 -2.80 7.15
CA LEU A 340 -0.97 -4.17 7.36
C LEU A 340 -0.54 -5.08 6.21
N GLY A 341 -0.42 -4.55 5.00
CA GLY A 341 -0.07 -5.31 3.79
C GLY A 341 1.29 -5.99 3.90
N ASP A 342 2.33 -5.25 4.28
CA ASP A 342 3.69 -5.81 4.34
C ASP A 342 3.84 -6.85 5.45
N ILE A 343 3.27 -6.59 6.63
CA ILE A 343 3.25 -7.57 7.73
C ILE A 343 2.51 -8.84 7.30
N THR A 344 1.32 -8.68 6.70
CA THR A 344 0.50 -9.81 6.26
C THR A 344 1.21 -10.62 5.18
N SER A 345 1.82 -9.95 4.21
CA SER A 345 2.54 -10.59 3.11
C SER A 345 3.76 -11.37 3.59
N LEU A 346 4.60 -10.78 4.45
CA LEU A 346 5.77 -11.46 5.01
C LEU A 346 5.38 -12.63 5.91
N ALA A 347 4.36 -12.46 6.75
CA ALA A 347 3.89 -13.52 7.63
C ALA A 347 3.33 -14.71 6.84
N LEU A 348 2.49 -14.44 5.83
CA LEU A 348 1.92 -15.47 4.96
C LEU A 348 3.00 -16.14 4.10
N LEU A 349 3.92 -15.36 3.52
CA LEU A 349 5.04 -15.91 2.74
C LEU A 349 5.84 -16.88 3.58
N SER A 350 6.27 -16.45 4.76
CA SER A 350 7.13 -17.24 5.64
C SER A 350 6.42 -18.50 6.12
N TRP A 351 5.13 -18.41 6.44
CA TRP A 351 4.33 -19.56 6.85
C TRP A 351 4.16 -20.57 5.71
N VAL A 352 3.72 -20.09 4.54
CA VAL A 352 3.41 -20.95 3.39
C VAL A 352 4.68 -21.56 2.81
N SER A 353 5.76 -20.79 2.69
CA SER A 353 7.05 -21.30 2.20
C SER A 353 7.59 -22.38 3.12
N THR A 354 7.56 -22.17 4.45
CA THR A 354 8.00 -23.19 5.43
C THR A 354 7.16 -24.46 5.34
N ALA A 355 5.84 -24.34 5.29
CA ALA A 355 4.95 -25.50 5.20
C ALA A 355 5.15 -26.31 3.90
N LEU A 356 5.38 -25.62 2.77
CA LEU A 356 5.68 -26.27 1.50
C LEU A 356 7.07 -26.89 1.49
N TYR A 357 8.06 -26.24 2.12
CA TYR A 357 9.42 -26.74 2.24
C TYR A 357 9.48 -28.05 3.04
N GLU A 358 8.80 -28.10 4.19
CA GLU A 358 8.68 -29.33 4.99
C GLU A 358 7.93 -30.46 4.27
N SER A 359 7.14 -30.12 3.24
CA SER A 359 6.40 -31.09 2.42
C SER A 359 7.25 -31.67 1.27
N ILE A 360 8.42 -31.10 0.97
CA ILE A 360 9.33 -31.63 -0.06
C ILE A 360 9.82 -33.02 0.37
N GLY A 361 9.74 -33.99 -0.55
CA GLY A 361 10.12 -35.39 -0.32
C GLY A 361 9.05 -36.23 0.41
N THR A 362 8.02 -35.61 0.97
CA THR A 362 6.86 -36.33 1.57
C THR A 362 5.60 -36.21 0.72
N GLN A 363 5.30 -35.02 0.19
CA GLN A 363 4.10 -34.70 -0.57
C GLN A 363 4.39 -33.80 -1.78
N ASP A 364 5.25 -34.25 -2.69
CA ASP A 364 5.69 -33.46 -3.87
C ASP A 364 4.55 -33.01 -4.79
N TRP A 365 3.40 -33.68 -4.74
CA TRP A 365 2.21 -33.32 -5.52
C TRP A 365 1.50 -32.05 -5.01
N LEU A 366 1.78 -31.61 -3.77
CA LEU A 366 1.06 -30.51 -3.12
C LEU A 366 1.27 -29.17 -3.84
N ALA A 367 2.51 -28.79 -4.13
CA ALA A 367 2.81 -27.52 -4.79
C ALA A 367 2.25 -27.46 -6.23
N PRO A 368 2.45 -28.48 -7.11
CA PRO A 368 1.81 -28.54 -8.42
C PRO A 368 0.27 -28.50 -8.36
N PHE A 369 -0.33 -29.15 -7.35
CA PHE A 369 -1.78 -29.14 -7.16
C PHE A 369 -2.31 -27.75 -6.83
N ILE A 370 -1.63 -27.02 -5.93
CA ILE A 370 -1.95 -25.61 -5.61
C ILE A 370 -1.87 -24.74 -6.87
N ILE A 371 -0.78 -24.86 -7.64
CA ILE A 371 -0.57 -24.09 -8.87
C ILE A 371 -1.68 -24.37 -9.88
N ALA A 372 -2.04 -25.64 -10.08
CA ALA A 372 -3.13 -26.04 -10.98
C ALA A 372 -4.48 -25.47 -10.50
N GLY A 373 -4.78 -25.54 -9.20
CA GLY A 373 -6.01 -24.99 -8.63
C GLY A 373 -6.16 -23.49 -8.86
N TYR A 374 -5.11 -22.71 -8.62
CA TYR A 374 -5.11 -21.26 -8.86
C TYR A 374 -5.19 -20.92 -10.35
N THR A 375 -4.47 -21.66 -11.21
CA THR A 375 -4.53 -21.46 -12.67
C THR A 375 -5.93 -21.69 -13.21
N LEU A 376 -6.62 -22.73 -12.72
CA LEU A 376 -8.02 -23.03 -13.08
C LEU A 376 -9.02 -22.02 -12.52
N ALA A 377 -8.68 -21.29 -11.47
CA ALA A 377 -9.51 -20.22 -10.92
C ALA A 377 -9.47 -18.93 -11.76
N ILE A 378 -8.43 -18.70 -12.56
CA ILE A 378 -8.27 -17.46 -13.36
C ILE A 378 -9.47 -17.21 -14.28
N PRO A 379 -9.93 -18.16 -15.12
CA PRO A 379 -11.08 -17.93 -16.01
C PRO A 379 -12.35 -17.56 -15.26
N LEU A 380 -12.56 -18.13 -14.06
CA LEU A 380 -13.68 -17.80 -13.19
C LEU A 380 -13.62 -16.35 -12.72
N TRP A 381 -12.47 -15.93 -12.19
CA TRP A 381 -12.29 -14.55 -11.72
C TRP A 381 -12.42 -13.53 -12.86
N VAL A 382 -11.85 -13.82 -14.03
CA VAL A 382 -12.00 -13.00 -15.24
C VAL A 382 -13.47 -12.89 -15.65
N TRP A 383 -14.21 -14.00 -15.64
CA TRP A 383 -15.63 -14.02 -16.00
C TRP A 383 -16.48 -13.17 -15.05
N ILE A 384 -16.25 -13.27 -13.74
CA ILE A 384 -16.97 -12.47 -12.73
C ILE A 384 -16.60 -10.99 -12.86
N ALA A 385 -15.30 -10.66 -12.95
CA ALA A 385 -14.81 -9.29 -13.00
C ALA A 385 -15.26 -8.54 -14.28
N LYS A 386 -15.40 -9.26 -15.40
CA LYS A 386 -15.89 -8.71 -16.67
C LYS A 386 -17.37 -8.30 -16.62
N HIS A 387 -18.19 -8.99 -15.82
CA HIS A 387 -19.63 -8.69 -15.70
C HIS A 387 -19.91 -7.46 -14.83
N ASN A 388 -18.95 -7.05 -13.98
CA ASN A 388 -19.10 -5.86 -13.17
C ASN A 388 -18.64 -4.61 -13.94
N ILE A 389 -19.55 -3.66 -14.15
CA ILE A 389 -19.30 -2.45 -14.94
C ILE A 389 -18.16 -1.58 -14.37
N ASN A 390 -17.98 -1.58 -13.05
CA ASN A 390 -16.96 -0.76 -12.39
C ASN A 390 -15.54 -1.31 -12.56
N THR A 391 -15.39 -2.62 -12.82
CA THR A 391 -14.08 -3.27 -12.91
C THR A 391 -13.72 -3.72 -14.32
N ARG A 392 -14.70 -3.77 -15.22
CA ARG A 392 -14.49 -4.22 -16.60
C ARG A 392 -13.41 -3.41 -17.30
N GLU A 393 -13.40 -2.08 -17.16
CA GLU A 393 -12.41 -1.23 -17.81
C GLU A 393 -10.99 -1.50 -17.28
N VAL A 394 -10.86 -1.58 -15.95
CA VAL A 394 -9.58 -1.89 -15.30
C VAL A 394 -9.09 -3.29 -15.64
N LEU A 395 -9.99 -4.26 -15.84
CA LEU A 395 -9.63 -5.61 -16.28
C LEU A 395 -9.03 -5.63 -17.70
N TYR A 396 -9.40 -4.71 -18.59
CA TYR A 396 -8.86 -4.69 -19.96
C TYR A 396 -7.60 -3.82 -20.08
N HIS A 397 -7.52 -2.72 -19.33
CA HIS A 397 -6.45 -1.72 -19.49
C HIS A 397 -5.45 -1.66 -18.33
N GLY A 398 -5.77 -2.23 -17.17
CA GLY A 398 -4.97 -2.13 -15.94
C GLY A 398 -3.75 -3.06 -15.86
N TRP A 399 -3.50 -3.92 -16.85
CA TRP A 399 -2.38 -4.88 -16.79
C TRP A 399 -1.01 -4.23 -16.98
N THR A 400 -0.91 -3.24 -17.86
CA THR A 400 0.35 -2.55 -18.16
C THR A 400 1.01 -1.93 -16.94
N PRO A 401 0.31 -1.11 -16.12
CA PRO A 401 0.92 -0.55 -14.91
C PRO A 401 1.25 -1.63 -13.87
N VAL A 402 0.39 -2.64 -13.69
CA VAL A 402 0.61 -3.71 -12.71
C VAL A 402 1.83 -4.58 -13.06
N MET A 403 1.95 -5.03 -14.31
CA MET A 403 3.09 -5.84 -14.75
C MET A 403 4.38 -5.02 -14.82
N GLY A 404 4.29 -3.77 -15.32
CA GLY A 404 5.45 -2.88 -15.39
C GLY A 404 6.00 -2.55 -14.01
N ALA A 405 5.14 -2.27 -13.04
CA ALA A 405 5.54 -2.01 -11.67
C ALA A 405 6.18 -3.23 -11.00
N MET A 406 5.62 -4.43 -11.21
CA MET A 406 6.20 -5.65 -10.65
C MET A 406 7.62 -5.90 -11.17
N LEU A 407 7.86 -5.72 -12.48
CA LEU A 407 9.22 -5.84 -13.04
C LEU A 407 10.21 -4.85 -12.42
N ILE A 408 9.78 -3.61 -12.17
CA ILE A 408 10.60 -2.58 -11.51
C ILE A 408 10.92 -2.99 -10.06
N SER A 409 9.92 -3.42 -9.29
CA SER A 409 10.13 -3.87 -7.90
C SER A 409 11.02 -5.12 -7.82
N SER A 410 10.95 -6.04 -8.78
CA SER A 410 11.85 -7.20 -8.86
C SER A 410 13.32 -6.81 -9.03
N MET A 411 13.63 -5.71 -9.74
CA MET A 411 14.99 -5.18 -9.79
C MET A 411 15.47 -4.74 -8.40
N GLY A 412 14.58 -4.17 -7.59
CA GLY A 412 14.87 -3.86 -6.19
C GLY A 412 15.12 -5.11 -5.33
N GLY A 413 14.45 -6.23 -5.65
CA GLY A 413 14.68 -7.56 -5.09
C GLY A 413 16.12 -8.04 -5.20
N LEU A 414 16.69 -7.93 -6.40
CA LEU A 414 18.08 -8.28 -6.65
C LEU A 414 19.08 -7.43 -5.86
N ILE A 415 18.81 -6.13 -5.75
CA ILE A 415 19.65 -5.23 -4.95
C ILE A 415 19.56 -5.62 -3.47
N LEU A 416 18.37 -5.91 -2.95
CA LEU A 416 18.21 -6.33 -1.56
C LEU A 416 18.96 -7.62 -1.26
N ASP A 417 18.83 -8.64 -2.11
CA ASP A 417 19.53 -9.92 -1.96
C ASP A 417 21.06 -9.74 -1.90
N PHE A 418 21.63 -8.95 -2.81
CA PHE A 418 23.05 -8.60 -2.76
C PHE A 418 23.43 -7.89 -1.45
N MET A 419 22.60 -6.95 -1.01
CA MET A 419 22.88 -6.10 0.14
C MET A 419 22.76 -6.82 1.49
N VAL A 420 21.77 -7.71 1.64
CA VAL A 420 21.59 -8.54 2.84
C VAL A 420 22.80 -9.44 3.08
N SER A 421 23.39 -9.97 2.00
CA SER A 421 24.61 -10.79 2.09
C SER A 421 25.85 -9.98 2.50
N ARG A 422 25.84 -8.66 2.32
CA ARG A 422 27.00 -7.78 2.51
C ARG A 422 26.97 -6.99 3.81
N PHE A 423 25.78 -6.60 4.29
CA PHE A 423 25.61 -5.73 5.44
C PHE A 423 24.54 -6.27 6.40
N GLU A 424 24.95 -6.60 7.62
CA GLU A 424 24.02 -7.04 8.65
C GLU A 424 23.04 -5.92 9.04
N GLY A 425 21.77 -6.27 9.18
CA GLY A 425 20.73 -5.36 9.66
C GLY A 425 20.13 -4.39 8.63
N ILE A 426 20.60 -4.39 7.37
CA ILE A 426 20.01 -3.54 6.32
C ILE A 426 18.55 -3.88 6.01
N ALA A 427 18.18 -5.16 6.14
CA ALA A 427 16.86 -5.68 5.84
C ALA A 427 15.75 -4.97 6.63
N VAL A 428 16.03 -4.53 7.85
CA VAL A 428 15.05 -3.86 8.73
C VAL A 428 14.65 -2.49 8.21
N PHE A 429 15.60 -1.81 7.58
CA PHE A 429 15.42 -0.45 7.08
C PHE A 429 14.73 -0.42 5.70
N GLN A 430 14.75 -1.53 4.96
CA GLN A 430 14.16 -1.61 3.62
C GLN A 430 12.63 -1.37 3.64
N PRO A 431 11.84 -2.06 4.48
CA PRO A 431 10.41 -1.76 4.55
C PRO A 431 10.13 -0.33 5.01
N VAL A 432 10.93 0.22 5.93
CA VAL A 432 10.71 1.59 6.42
C VAL A 432 10.96 2.64 5.33
N ILE A 433 12.07 2.56 4.60
CA ILE A 433 12.40 3.54 3.55
C ILE A 433 11.41 3.45 2.38
N ASN A 434 11.15 2.24 1.88
CA ASN A 434 10.23 2.03 0.77
C ASN A 434 8.78 2.29 1.17
N GLY A 435 8.38 1.82 2.34
CA GLY A 435 7.04 1.96 2.87
C GLY A 435 6.68 3.41 3.13
N VAL A 436 7.54 4.19 3.80
CA VAL A 436 7.27 5.62 4.00
C VAL A 436 7.15 6.33 2.64
N GLY A 437 8.15 6.21 1.75
CA GLY A 437 8.12 6.88 0.46
C GLY A 437 6.91 6.51 -0.40
N GLY A 438 6.64 5.21 -0.54
CA GLY A 438 5.51 4.66 -1.29
C GLY A 438 4.15 5.12 -0.73
N ASN A 439 3.99 5.17 0.58
CA ASN A 439 2.73 5.56 1.20
C ASN A 439 2.45 7.06 0.98
N LEU A 440 3.47 7.91 1.12
CA LEU A 440 3.29 9.36 0.96
C LEU A 440 2.97 9.73 -0.47
N VAL A 441 3.68 9.12 -1.41
CA VAL A 441 3.43 9.36 -2.83
C VAL A 441 2.07 8.81 -3.25
N ALA A 442 1.62 7.68 -2.69
CA ALA A 442 0.30 7.12 -2.97
C ALA A 442 -0.84 8.00 -2.42
N VAL A 443 -0.71 8.56 -1.21
CA VAL A 443 -1.65 9.56 -0.67
C VAL A 443 -1.69 10.79 -1.57
N GLN A 444 -0.53 11.32 -1.97
CA GLN A 444 -0.48 12.46 -2.88
C GLN A 444 -1.12 12.15 -4.23
N ALA A 445 -0.87 10.95 -4.76
CA ALA A 445 -1.42 10.51 -6.04
C ALA A 445 -2.94 10.39 -6.00
N SER A 446 -3.49 9.75 -4.97
CA SER A 446 -4.92 9.63 -4.72
C SER A 446 -5.57 11.01 -4.67
N ARG A 447 -4.98 11.95 -3.92
CA ARG A 447 -5.52 13.30 -3.78
C ARG A 447 -5.52 14.12 -5.08
N ILE A 448 -4.43 14.06 -5.85
CA ILE A 448 -4.36 14.76 -7.14
C ILE A 448 -5.38 14.14 -8.11
N SER A 449 -5.45 12.81 -8.17
CA SER A 449 -6.41 12.08 -9.00
C SER A 449 -7.86 12.41 -8.65
N THR A 450 -8.24 12.32 -7.36
CA THR A 450 -9.59 12.69 -6.88
C THR A 450 -9.93 14.15 -7.22
N ALA A 451 -8.98 15.07 -7.10
CA ALA A 451 -9.20 16.48 -7.44
C ALA A 451 -9.49 16.67 -8.94
N LEU A 452 -8.74 16.00 -9.82
CA LEU A 452 -8.96 16.03 -11.26
C LEU A 452 -10.33 15.44 -11.64
N HIS A 453 -10.71 14.31 -11.05
CA HIS A 453 -12.03 13.69 -11.25
C HIS A 453 -13.20 14.58 -10.79
N LYS A 454 -13.00 15.45 -9.80
CA LYS A 454 -14.02 16.40 -9.35
C LYS A 454 -14.13 17.64 -10.24
N GLN A 455 -13.04 18.04 -10.91
CA GLN A 455 -12.93 19.33 -11.59
C GLN A 455 -13.09 19.24 -13.11
N ALA A 456 -12.78 18.09 -13.70
CA ALA A 456 -12.70 17.95 -15.14
C ALA A 456 -13.16 16.56 -15.62
N GLN A 457 -13.59 16.51 -16.88
CA GLN A 457 -13.69 15.24 -17.60
C GLN A 457 -12.30 14.79 -18.05
N LEU A 458 -12.10 13.47 -18.06
CA LEU A 458 -10.82 12.85 -18.39
C LEU A 458 -10.29 13.35 -19.76
N GLY A 459 -9.07 13.89 -19.74
CA GLY A 459 -8.42 14.45 -20.94
C GLY A 459 -8.58 15.96 -21.15
N ILE A 460 -9.41 16.64 -20.36
CA ILE A 460 -9.53 18.11 -20.37
C ILE A 460 -8.89 18.63 -19.08
N LEU A 461 -7.97 19.59 -19.20
CA LEU A 461 -7.44 20.35 -18.06
C LEU A 461 -8.25 21.64 -17.98
N THR A 462 -9.35 21.65 -17.22
CA THR A 462 -10.10 22.88 -16.97
C THR A 462 -9.37 23.70 -15.90
N SER A 463 -8.57 24.68 -16.34
CA SER A 463 -8.08 25.73 -15.44
C SER A 463 -8.84 27.02 -15.74
N GLY A 464 -9.59 27.50 -14.74
CA GLY A 464 -10.24 28.80 -14.80
C GLY A 464 -9.20 29.91 -14.99
N SER A 465 -9.45 30.77 -15.99
CA SER A 465 -8.74 32.02 -16.28
C SER A 465 -7.20 31.95 -16.22
N ASN A 466 -6.59 31.43 -17.28
CA ASN A 466 -5.40 31.96 -17.97
C ASN A 466 -4.83 30.81 -18.81
N ALA A 467 -4.90 30.96 -20.12
CA ALA A 467 -4.59 29.94 -21.12
C ALA A 467 -3.09 29.60 -21.26
N ASP A 468 -2.28 29.78 -20.22
CA ASP A 468 -0.82 29.60 -20.23
C ASP A 468 -0.28 28.53 -19.27
N GLU A 469 -1.13 27.82 -18.50
CA GLU A 469 -0.69 26.76 -17.58
C GLU A 469 -0.90 25.33 -18.11
N ASP A 470 -0.71 25.12 -19.41
CA ASP A 470 -0.68 23.78 -20.03
C ASP A 470 0.67 23.05 -19.78
N VAL A 471 1.31 23.37 -18.65
CA VAL A 471 2.69 22.97 -18.35
C VAL A 471 2.70 21.79 -17.39
N ILE A 472 2.72 20.58 -17.95
CA ILE A 472 2.92 19.33 -17.20
C ILE A 472 4.25 19.35 -16.42
N PHE A 473 5.26 20.01 -16.99
CA PHE A 473 6.60 20.12 -16.43
C PHE A 473 6.77 21.41 -15.65
N ILE A 474 6.42 21.38 -14.37
CA ILE A 474 6.74 22.48 -13.45
C ILE A 474 8.19 22.37 -12.97
N SER A 475 8.83 23.51 -12.70
CA SER A 475 10.14 23.51 -12.05
C SER A 475 10.02 22.89 -10.64
N PRO A 476 11.06 22.18 -10.13
CA PRO A 476 11.01 21.64 -8.77
C PRO A 476 10.69 22.72 -7.73
N VAL A 477 11.22 23.93 -7.90
CA VAL A 477 10.91 25.07 -7.02
C VAL A 477 9.43 25.44 -7.08
N ALA A 478 8.78 25.41 -8.25
CA ALA A 478 7.34 25.63 -8.34
C ALA A 478 6.53 24.48 -7.70
N GLY A 479 7.00 23.24 -7.82
CA GLY A 479 6.34 22.06 -7.23
C GLY A 479 6.39 22.02 -5.70
N PHE A 480 7.53 22.38 -5.11
CA PHE A 480 7.71 22.37 -3.65
C PHE A 480 7.37 23.72 -2.99
N CYS A 481 7.66 24.84 -3.65
CA CYS A 481 7.49 26.19 -3.08
C CYS A 481 6.31 26.98 -3.69
N GLY A 482 5.51 26.37 -4.57
CA GLY A 482 4.34 27.01 -5.17
C GLY A 482 3.22 27.35 -4.19
N LYS A 483 2.31 28.25 -4.60
CA LYS A 483 1.14 28.67 -3.80
C LYS A 483 -0.08 27.74 -3.96
N GLY A 484 -0.08 26.87 -4.98
CA GLY A 484 -1.20 25.97 -5.28
C GLY A 484 -1.46 24.91 -4.21
N THR A 485 -2.67 24.33 -4.24
CA THR A 485 -3.14 23.29 -3.30
C THR A 485 -2.23 22.06 -3.30
N HIS A 486 -1.76 21.62 -4.49
CA HIS A 486 -0.87 20.46 -4.61
C HIS A 486 0.51 20.72 -4.00
N ALA A 487 1.09 21.91 -4.22
CA ALA A 487 2.36 22.30 -3.62
C ALA A 487 2.28 22.41 -2.09
N ARG A 488 1.12 22.86 -1.57
CA ARG A 488 0.81 22.85 -0.14
C ARG A 488 0.86 21.45 0.44
N THR A 489 0.17 20.47 -0.17
CA THR A 489 0.19 19.09 0.32
C THR A 489 1.59 18.50 0.24
N THR A 490 2.32 18.70 -0.87
CA THR A 490 3.72 18.26 -1.01
C THR A 490 4.60 18.78 0.13
N ARG A 491 4.47 20.05 0.54
CA ARG A 491 5.23 20.59 1.68
C ARG A 491 4.88 19.91 3.00
N VAL A 492 3.60 19.67 3.26
CA VAL A 492 3.16 18.97 4.48
C VAL A 492 3.74 17.55 4.51
N LEU A 493 3.67 16.84 3.38
CA LEU A 493 4.20 15.48 3.26
C LEU A 493 5.73 15.44 3.40
N MET A 494 6.46 16.42 2.85
CA MET A 494 7.91 16.52 3.03
C MET A 494 8.30 16.85 4.48
N ALA A 495 7.55 17.75 5.14
CA ALA A 495 7.86 18.18 6.50
C ALA A 495 7.75 17.04 7.53
N MET A 496 6.93 16.02 7.26
CA MET A 496 6.77 14.86 8.16
C MET A 496 7.77 13.73 7.91
N VAL A 497 8.55 13.75 6.82
CA VAL A 497 9.56 12.72 6.51
C VAL A 497 10.61 12.66 7.62
N ILE A 498 11.25 13.79 7.93
CA ILE A 498 12.32 13.84 8.94
C ILE A 498 11.84 13.37 10.32
N PRO A 499 10.78 13.95 10.94
CA PRO A 499 10.34 13.51 12.26
C PRO A 499 9.84 12.06 12.25
N GLY A 500 9.16 11.62 11.18
CA GLY A 500 8.70 10.24 11.03
C GLY A 500 9.86 9.24 11.02
N HIS A 501 10.82 9.42 10.12
CA HIS A 501 11.97 8.53 10.03
C HIS A 501 12.82 8.54 11.31
N VAL A 502 13.00 9.68 11.97
CA VAL A 502 13.67 9.74 13.27
C VAL A 502 12.96 8.84 14.29
N ILE A 503 11.63 8.94 14.41
CA ILE A 503 10.84 8.08 15.31
C ILE A 503 11.03 6.60 14.94
N PHE A 504 10.94 6.25 13.66
CA PHE A 504 11.03 4.86 13.21
C PHE A 504 12.41 4.25 13.44
N ILE A 505 13.48 4.98 13.15
CA ILE A 505 14.88 4.55 13.36
C ILE A 505 15.13 4.27 14.85
N TYR A 506 14.77 5.21 15.74
CA TYR A 506 14.97 5.02 17.18
C TYR A 506 14.06 3.94 17.76
N THR A 507 12.89 3.69 17.14
CA THR A 507 12.06 2.54 17.51
C THR A 507 12.75 1.22 17.15
N ILE A 508 13.38 1.13 15.97
CA ILE A 508 14.17 -0.05 15.58
C ILE A 508 15.32 -0.29 16.57
N ASP A 509 16.08 0.76 16.90
CA ASP A 509 17.20 0.70 17.85
C ASP A 509 16.75 0.19 19.23
N TYR A 510 15.66 0.76 19.75
CA TYR A 510 15.06 0.33 21.01
C TYR A 510 14.62 -1.13 21.00
N MET A 511 14.00 -1.58 19.90
CA MET A 511 13.48 -2.95 19.78
C MET A 511 14.57 -4.01 19.55
N LYS A 512 15.72 -3.64 18.97
CA LYS A 512 16.85 -4.56 18.73
C LYS A 512 17.75 -4.79 19.94
N GLY A 513 17.46 -4.16 21.08
CA GLY A 513 18.14 -4.46 22.34
C GLY A 513 19.27 -3.52 22.74
N GLY A 514 19.49 -2.40 22.04
CA GLY A 514 20.34 -1.29 22.50
C GLY A 514 21.85 -1.57 22.60
N ASP A 515 22.34 -2.76 22.22
CA ASP A 515 23.76 -3.13 22.34
C ASP A 515 24.67 -2.45 21.28
N THR A 516 24.08 -1.78 20.28
CA THR A 516 24.81 -1.00 19.27
C THR A 516 24.16 0.36 19.14
N SER A 517 24.74 1.40 19.74
CA SER A 517 24.23 2.76 19.59
C SER A 517 24.30 3.19 18.12
N LEU A 518 23.17 3.66 17.57
CA LEU A 518 23.14 4.22 16.24
C LEU A 518 24.09 5.43 16.14
N SER A 519 25.10 5.33 15.27
CA SER A 519 25.99 6.45 14.98
C SER A 519 25.20 7.64 14.43
N THR A 520 25.51 8.85 14.92
CA THR A 520 24.95 10.10 14.39
C THR A 520 25.16 10.23 12.88
N LEU A 521 26.28 9.71 12.37
CA LEU A 521 26.58 9.70 10.94
C LEU A 521 25.60 8.78 10.18
N PHE A 522 25.30 7.59 10.71
CA PHE A 522 24.30 6.69 10.12
C PHE A 522 22.94 7.38 10.02
N VAL A 523 22.48 8.02 11.10
CA VAL A 523 21.18 8.72 11.12
C VAL A 523 21.15 9.84 10.07
N LEU A 524 22.22 10.64 9.97
CA LEU A 524 22.30 11.72 8.97
C LEU A 524 22.22 11.18 7.53
N VAL A 525 23.04 10.19 7.20
CA VAL A 525 23.11 9.63 5.84
C VAL A 525 21.79 8.93 5.47
N TYR A 526 21.20 8.18 6.39
CA TYR A 526 19.89 7.55 6.20
C TYR A 526 18.79 8.60 5.97
N LEU A 527 18.75 9.68 6.77
CA LEU A 527 17.76 10.74 6.61
C LEU A 527 17.93 11.46 5.26
N CYS A 528 19.17 11.69 4.80
CA CYS A 528 19.43 12.23 3.47
C CYS A 528 18.87 11.31 2.36
N ALA A 529 19.10 10.00 2.46
CA ALA A 529 18.55 9.03 1.51
C ALA A 529 17.01 9.05 1.50
N ALA A 530 16.37 9.02 2.67
CA ALA A 530 14.91 9.06 2.80
C ALA A 530 14.30 10.35 2.23
N VAL A 531 14.85 11.52 2.57
CA VAL A 531 14.39 12.82 2.06
C VAL A 531 14.54 12.89 0.54
N MET A 532 15.67 12.44 0.00
CA MET A 532 15.91 12.44 -1.44
C MET A 532 14.95 11.50 -2.19
N GLN A 533 14.68 10.32 -1.64
CA GLN A 533 13.71 9.38 -2.20
C GLN A 533 12.31 10.01 -2.24
N VAL A 534 11.79 10.50 -1.11
CA VAL A 534 10.44 11.07 -1.04
C VAL A 534 10.30 12.30 -1.92
N ALA A 535 11.30 13.19 -1.94
CA ALA A 535 11.29 14.36 -2.81
C ALA A 535 11.20 13.97 -4.29
N THR A 536 11.99 12.99 -4.72
CA THR A 536 11.97 12.49 -6.10
C THR A 536 10.60 11.91 -6.44
N LEU A 537 10.03 11.08 -5.55
CA LEU A 537 8.73 10.45 -5.76
C LEU A 537 7.58 11.46 -5.86
N LEU A 538 7.51 12.42 -4.94
CA LEU A 538 6.45 13.45 -4.94
C LEU A 538 6.52 14.34 -6.20
N TYR A 539 7.73 14.65 -6.67
CA TYR A 539 7.91 15.42 -7.91
C TYR A 539 7.45 14.62 -9.14
N VAL A 540 7.88 13.35 -9.25
CA VAL A 540 7.47 12.50 -10.36
C VAL A 540 5.97 12.22 -10.35
N ALA A 541 5.34 12.07 -9.17
CA ALA A 541 3.90 11.89 -9.03
C ALA A 541 3.11 13.03 -9.66
N TYR A 542 3.50 14.27 -9.39
CA TYR A 542 2.84 15.43 -9.97
C TYR A 542 2.88 15.39 -11.50
N ILE A 543 4.07 15.24 -12.08
CA ILE A 543 4.27 15.23 -13.54
C ILE A 543 3.50 14.07 -14.17
N MET A 544 3.64 12.87 -13.60
CA MET A 544 3.08 11.66 -14.18
C MET A 544 1.55 11.67 -14.17
N ILE A 545 0.91 12.15 -13.10
CA ILE A 545 -0.55 12.19 -13.01
C ILE A 545 -1.14 13.17 -14.03
N HIS A 546 -0.59 14.37 -14.14
CA HIS A 546 -1.06 15.35 -15.13
C HIS A 546 -0.80 14.87 -16.57
N TRP A 547 0.33 14.18 -16.80
CA TRP A 547 0.63 13.56 -18.09
C TRP A 547 -0.35 12.43 -18.43
N MET A 548 -0.65 11.54 -17.48
CA MET A 548 -1.63 10.47 -17.64
C MET A 548 -3.02 11.04 -17.92
N TRP A 549 -3.43 12.06 -17.16
CA TRP A 549 -4.70 12.77 -17.35
C TRP A 549 -4.83 13.33 -18.77
N LYS A 550 -3.81 14.04 -19.27
CA LYS A 550 -3.79 14.58 -20.64
C LYS A 550 -3.88 13.49 -21.71
N ARG A 551 -3.35 12.29 -21.42
CA ARG A 551 -3.41 11.12 -22.32
C ARG A 551 -4.68 10.28 -22.17
N LYS A 552 -5.66 10.74 -21.39
CA LYS A 552 -6.89 9.99 -21.08
C LYS A 552 -6.60 8.63 -20.42
N ILE A 553 -5.54 8.56 -19.63
CA ILE A 553 -5.21 7.42 -18.79
C ILE A 553 -5.66 7.79 -17.38
N ASP A 554 -6.55 7.00 -16.80
CA ASP A 554 -7.01 7.19 -15.43
C ASP A 554 -5.83 6.98 -14.44
N PRO A 555 -5.40 8.03 -13.72
CA PRO A 555 -4.30 7.95 -12.78
C PRO A 555 -4.62 7.08 -11.55
N ASP A 556 -5.89 6.87 -11.18
CA ASP A 556 -6.27 5.97 -10.07
C ASP A 556 -5.89 4.51 -10.36
N ASN A 557 -5.84 4.13 -11.64
CA ASN A 557 -5.53 2.77 -12.06
C ASN A 557 -4.05 2.55 -12.40
N SER A 558 -3.33 3.63 -12.71
CA SER A 558 -2.03 3.53 -13.39
C SER A 558 -0.89 4.25 -12.68
N ALA A 559 -1.15 5.33 -11.95
CA ALA A 559 -0.08 6.15 -11.37
C ALA A 559 0.56 5.50 -10.16
N ILE A 560 -0.26 5.02 -9.21
CA ILE A 560 0.23 4.45 -7.95
C ILE A 560 1.18 3.26 -8.16
N PRO A 561 0.87 2.26 -9.02
CA PRO A 561 1.78 1.12 -9.24
C PRO A 561 3.19 1.56 -9.68
N TYR A 562 3.30 2.50 -10.62
CA TYR A 562 4.60 3.00 -11.07
C TYR A 562 5.32 3.82 -10.00
N LEU A 563 4.60 4.64 -9.23
CA LEU A 563 5.22 5.47 -8.18
C LEU A 563 5.74 4.62 -7.04
N THR A 564 5.00 3.61 -6.61
CA THR A 564 5.42 2.74 -5.51
C THR A 564 6.57 1.84 -5.93
N SER A 565 6.53 1.25 -7.12
CA SER A 565 7.64 0.41 -7.62
C SER A 565 8.93 1.21 -7.89
N MET A 566 8.80 2.42 -8.42
CA MET A 566 9.94 3.35 -8.50
C MET A 566 10.43 3.73 -7.10
N GLY A 567 9.53 3.88 -6.14
CA GLY A 567 9.86 4.09 -4.73
C GLY A 567 10.61 2.91 -4.12
N ASP A 568 10.24 1.68 -4.49
CA ASP A 568 10.91 0.47 -4.03
C ASP A 568 12.35 0.41 -4.52
N LEU A 569 12.54 0.62 -5.83
CA LEU A 569 13.84 0.59 -6.48
C LEU A 569 14.73 1.75 -6.00
N LEU A 570 14.20 2.97 -5.93
CA LEU A 570 14.95 4.13 -5.45
C LEU A 570 15.33 3.98 -3.99
N GLY A 571 14.39 3.54 -3.13
CA GLY A 571 14.64 3.42 -1.70
C GLY A 571 15.71 2.39 -1.39
N ILE A 572 15.67 1.19 -2.00
CA ILE A 572 16.72 0.19 -1.80
C ILE A 572 18.07 0.63 -2.39
N SER A 573 18.07 1.28 -3.55
CA SER A 573 19.32 1.76 -4.19
C SER A 573 19.99 2.84 -3.34
N LEU A 574 19.20 3.79 -2.82
CA LEU A 574 19.71 4.87 -1.97
C LEU A 574 20.17 4.36 -0.60
N LEU A 575 19.45 3.39 -0.03
CA LEU A 575 19.87 2.70 1.18
C LEU A 575 21.19 1.94 0.96
N ALA A 576 21.34 1.30 -0.20
CA ALA A 576 22.58 0.60 -0.54
C ALA A 576 23.78 1.54 -0.65
N ILE A 577 23.61 2.68 -1.33
CA ILE A 577 24.63 3.73 -1.42
C ILE A 577 24.97 4.27 -0.02
N ALA A 578 23.97 4.47 0.84
CA ALA A 578 24.16 4.94 2.20
C ALA A 578 25.03 3.97 3.03
N PHE A 579 24.71 2.68 3.03
CA PHE A 579 25.49 1.67 3.75
C PHE A 579 26.90 1.50 3.18
N GLN A 580 27.03 1.53 1.85
CA GLN A 580 28.35 1.47 1.21
C GLN A 580 29.22 2.68 1.59
N PHE A 581 28.64 3.89 1.63
CA PHE A 581 29.34 5.10 2.09
C PHE A 581 29.79 4.98 3.54
N LEU A 582 28.91 4.54 4.44
CA LEU A 582 29.24 4.36 5.86
C LEU A 582 30.34 3.32 6.08
N TYR A 583 30.33 2.24 5.32
CA TYR A 583 31.38 1.23 5.35
C TYR A 583 32.74 1.80 4.95
N LEU A 584 32.79 2.60 3.89
CA LEU A 584 34.03 3.26 3.45
C LEU A 584 34.56 4.28 4.47
N VAL A 585 33.67 5.01 5.15
CA VAL A 585 34.07 5.97 6.20
C VAL A 585 34.58 5.25 7.44
N ALA A 586 33.89 4.20 7.89
CA ALA A 586 34.29 3.42 9.07
C ALA A 586 35.66 2.74 8.88
N ASP A 587 35.94 2.21 7.68
CA ASP A 587 37.23 1.60 7.35
C ASP A 587 38.38 2.63 7.26
N HIS A 588 38.06 3.89 6.99
CA HIS A 588 39.06 4.97 7.02
C HIS A 588 39.38 5.42 8.45
N GLU A 589 38.41 5.40 9.37
CA GLU A 589 38.62 5.73 10.78
C GLU A 589 39.44 4.66 11.52
N SER A 590 39.26 3.37 11.19
CA SER A 590 40.08 2.28 11.75
C SER A 590 41.55 2.41 11.33
N GLN A 591 41.82 2.77 10.07
CA GLN A 591 43.19 2.95 9.55
C GLN A 591 43.91 4.19 10.12
N LEU A 592 43.17 5.21 10.55
CA LEU A 592 43.70 6.41 11.21
C LEU A 592 43.93 6.21 12.71
N GLY A 593 43.25 5.26 13.35
CA GLY A 593 43.40 4.94 14.78
C GLY A 593 44.63 4.08 15.11
N ASP A 594 45.22 3.43 14.11
CA ASP A 594 46.43 2.60 14.22
C ASP A 594 47.73 3.35 13.84
N GLN A 595 47.67 4.67 13.59
CA GLN A 595 48.84 5.56 13.43
C GLN A 595 49.03 6.45 14.67
#